data_AF-A0A2M8PKD4-F1
#
_entry.id   AF-A0A2M8PKD4-F1
#
_cell.length_a   1.000
_cell.length_b   1.000
_cell.length_c   1.000
_cell.angle_alpha   90.00
_cell.angle_beta   90.00
_cell.angle_gamma   90.00
#
_symmetry.space_group_name_H-M   'P 1'
#
loop_
_entity.id
_entity.type
_entity.pdbx_description
1 polymer ?
#
loop_
_entity_poly.entity_id
_entity_poly.type
_entity_poly.pdbx_seq_one_letter_code
_entity_poly.pdbx_strand_id
1 'polypeptide(L)'
;MKKNLLKLSRAAALAFLPLGMAITPHPALATTALYNQNLCVASMAPSLPNRRHDALSGSVFAQQIRGLSGIERDRAIEREIRAGNVPSFLRDLRPVTLTNNDGSIEITVCVTPDYLAIGSDRDFIRVPMGLNAAF
;
A
#
# COMPACT_ATOMS: atom_id res chain seq x y z
N MET A 1 43.21 54.84 -66.31
CA MET A 1 43.42 55.03 -64.86
C MET A 1 42.08 54.94 -64.16
N LYS A 2 41.79 53.79 -63.51
CA LYS A 2 40.47 53.45 -62.91
C LYS A 2 40.55 53.52 -61.38
N LYS A 3 39.40 53.83 -60.80
CA LYS A 3 39.13 54.36 -59.45
C LYS A 3 39.01 53.24 -58.39
N ASN A 4 39.24 53.61 -57.13
CA ASN A 4 38.89 52.87 -55.90
C ASN A 4 37.40 52.47 -55.84
N LEU A 5 37.06 51.32 -55.27
CA LEU A 5 36.13 51.20 -54.11
C LEU A 5 35.97 49.75 -53.60
N LEU A 6 35.76 49.66 -52.29
CA LEU A 6 35.53 48.51 -51.40
C LEU A 6 34.43 47.52 -51.81
N LYS A 7 34.51 46.30 -51.24
CA LYS A 7 33.49 45.46 -50.53
C LYS A 7 33.87 43.97 -50.70
N LEU A 8 33.76 43.02 -49.77
CA LEU A 8 33.07 42.89 -48.49
C LEU A 8 33.73 41.66 -47.78
N SER A 9 34.07 41.77 -46.50
CA SER A 9 34.58 40.63 -45.70
C SER A 9 33.43 39.72 -45.26
N ARG A 10 33.63 38.39 -45.35
CA ARG A 10 32.68 37.36 -44.91
C ARG A 10 32.61 37.33 -43.39
N ALA A 11 31.48 37.75 -42.80
CA ALA A 11 31.17 37.46 -41.41
C ALA A 11 30.46 36.11 -41.31
N ALA A 12 31.05 35.17 -40.55
CA ALA A 12 30.47 33.88 -40.25
C ALA A 12 29.30 34.02 -39.27
N ALA A 13 28.15 33.44 -39.60
CA ALA A 13 27.00 33.36 -38.71
C ALA A 13 27.27 32.35 -37.59
N LEU A 14 27.35 32.83 -36.34
CA LEU A 14 27.34 31.99 -35.14
C LEU A 14 25.89 31.52 -34.90
N ALA A 15 25.64 30.24 -35.16
CA ALA A 15 24.38 29.59 -34.80
C ALA A 15 24.37 29.34 -33.28
N PHE A 16 23.52 30.05 -32.54
CA PHE A 16 23.18 29.72 -31.16
C PHE A 16 22.19 28.55 -31.15
N LEU A 17 22.65 27.38 -30.71
CA LEU A 17 21.78 26.25 -30.35
C LEU A 17 21.17 26.53 -28.97
N PRO A 18 19.84 26.52 -28.79
CA PRO A 18 19.25 26.56 -27.47
C PRO A 18 19.47 25.19 -26.81
N LEU A 19 20.20 25.19 -25.70
CA LEU A 19 20.30 24.04 -24.79
C LEU A 19 18.91 23.86 -24.14
N GLY A 20 18.02 23.15 -24.80
CA GLY A 20 16.77 22.71 -24.21
C GLY A 20 17.08 21.69 -23.11
N MET A 21 16.95 22.09 -21.85
CA MET A 21 16.88 21.14 -20.73
C MET A 21 15.62 20.29 -20.90
N ALA A 22 15.77 19.15 -21.58
CA ALA A 22 14.78 18.10 -21.55
C ALA A 22 14.79 17.50 -20.14
N ILE A 23 13.78 17.85 -19.34
CA ILE A 23 13.49 17.16 -18.09
C ILE A 23 12.96 15.78 -18.50
N THR A 24 13.85 14.83 -18.75
CA THR A 24 13.46 13.43 -18.90
C THR A 24 12.98 12.96 -17.53
N PRO A 25 11.72 12.53 -17.35
CA PRO A 25 11.29 11.93 -16.09
C PRO A 25 12.17 10.70 -15.85
N HIS A 26 12.94 10.72 -14.76
CA HIS A 26 13.80 9.60 -14.39
C HIS A 26 12.91 8.39 -14.04
N PRO A 27 13.14 7.22 -14.67
CA PRO A 27 12.32 6.03 -14.45
C PRO A 27 12.49 5.43 -13.04
N ALA A 28 13.48 5.89 -12.26
CA ALA A 28 13.83 5.32 -10.96
C ALA A 28 12.70 5.36 -9.92
N LEU A 29 11.81 6.36 -9.98
CA LEU A 29 10.69 6.48 -9.05
C LEU A 29 9.55 5.48 -9.34
N ALA A 30 9.42 5.00 -10.57
CA ALA A 30 8.37 4.06 -10.94
C ALA A 30 8.73 2.61 -10.54
N THR A 31 10.01 2.26 -10.58
CA THR A 31 10.50 0.90 -10.31
C THR A 31 10.48 0.53 -8.83
N THR A 32 10.75 1.48 -7.92
CA THR A 32 10.69 1.26 -6.47
C THR A 32 9.25 1.08 -5.99
N ALA A 33 8.31 1.84 -6.55
CA ALA A 33 6.88 1.74 -6.20
C ALA A 33 6.32 0.35 -6.51
N LEU A 34 6.68 -0.26 -7.64
CA LEU A 34 6.22 -1.62 -8.00
C LEU A 34 6.91 -2.73 -7.20
N TYR A 35 8.17 -2.53 -6.79
CA TYR A 35 8.88 -3.46 -5.90
C TYR A 35 8.21 -3.54 -4.52
N ASN A 36 7.91 -2.39 -3.91
CA ASN A 36 7.29 -2.35 -2.58
C ASN A 36 5.88 -2.97 -2.54
N GLN A 37 5.09 -2.88 -3.61
CA GLN A 37 3.76 -3.50 -3.67
C GLN A 37 3.83 -5.04 -3.63
N ASN A 38 4.89 -5.65 -4.17
CA ASN A 38 5.04 -7.11 -4.20
C ASN A 38 5.68 -7.70 -2.94
N LEU A 39 6.30 -6.88 -2.07
CA LEU A 39 6.90 -7.34 -0.81
C LEU A 39 5.89 -7.97 0.15
N CYS A 40 4.67 -7.41 0.19
CA CYS A 40 3.67 -7.76 1.22
C CYS A 40 2.62 -8.78 0.77
N VAL A 41 2.42 -8.96 -0.54
CA VAL A 41 1.40 -9.88 -1.09
C VAL A 41 1.75 -11.36 -0.82
N ALA A 42 3.03 -11.70 -0.70
CA ALA A 42 3.48 -13.08 -0.53
C ALA A 42 3.80 -13.49 0.94
N SER A 43 3.91 -12.55 1.89
CA SER A 43 4.57 -12.84 3.18
C SER A 43 3.66 -13.21 4.36
N MET A 44 2.32 -13.13 4.28
CA MET A 44 1.47 -13.35 5.47
C MET A 44 0.19 -14.19 5.27
N ALA A 45 -0.19 -14.55 4.05
CA ALA A 45 -1.29 -15.49 3.82
C ALA A 45 -1.22 -16.85 4.57
N PRO A 46 -0.06 -17.41 4.99
CA PRO A 46 -0.02 -18.79 5.51
C PRO A 46 -0.62 -19.04 6.91
N SER A 47 -0.94 -18.01 7.70
CA SER A 47 -1.23 -18.20 9.14
C SER A 47 -2.70 -18.39 9.49
N LEU A 48 -3.64 -18.06 8.58
CA LEU A 48 -5.08 -18.20 8.81
C LEU A 48 -5.68 -19.26 7.86
N PRO A 49 -6.46 -20.23 8.36
CA PRO A 49 -7.20 -21.15 7.51
C PRO A 49 -8.06 -20.41 6.47
N ASN A 50 -8.33 -21.06 5.35
CA ASN A 50 -9.32 -20.54 4.40
C ASN A 50 -10.68 -20.40 5.08
N ARG A 51 -11.38 -19.31 4.76
CA ARG A 51 -12.75 -19.10 5.24
C ARG A 51 -13.62 -20.27 4.80
N ARG A 52 -14.28 -20.93 5.75
CA ARG A 52 -15.24 -21.99 5.44
C ARG A 52 -16.47 -21.40 4.73
N HIS A 53 -17.07 -22.18 3.82
CA HIS A 53 -18.29 -21.76 3.10
C HIS A 53 -19.48 -21.55 4.04
N ASP A 54 -19.55 -22.28 5.16
CA ASP A 54 -20.59 -22.20 6.18
C ASP A 54 -20.28 -21.20 7.31
N ALA A 55 -19.19 -20.42 7.19
CA ALA A 55 -18.81 -19.44 8.20
C ALA A 55 -19.82 -18.28 8.27
N LEU A 56 -20.19 -17.89 9.50
CA LEU A 56 -21.16 -16.83 9.79
C LEU A 56 -20.82 -15.53 9.06
N SER A 57 -21.84 -14.86 8.52
CA SER A 57 -21.67 -13.50 8.01
C SER A 57 -21.51 -12.50 9.16
N GLY A 58 -21.03 -11.29 8.86
CA GLY A 58 -20.84 -10.25 9.86
C GLY A 58 -22.12 -9.91 10.60
N SER A 59 -23.23 -9.73 9.89
CA SER A 59 -24.54 -9.44 10.46
C SER A 59 -25.07 -10.55 11.38
N VAL A 60 -24.91 -11.83 11.00
CA VAL A 60 -25.32 -12.96 11.84
C VAL A 60 -24.45 -13.05 13.09
N PHE A 61 -23.12 -12.93 12.94
CA PHE A 61 -22.20 -12.92 14.07
C PHE A 61 -22.49 -11.75 15.02
N ALA A 62 -22.80 -10.56 14.49
CA ALA A 62 -23.18 -9.40 15.28
C ALA A 62 -24.34 -9.71 16.20
N GLN A 63 -25.40 -10.35 15.68
CA GLN A 63 -26.56 -10.76 16.49
C GLN A 63 -26.18 -11.78 17.55
N GLN A 64 -25.33 -12.75 17.23
CA GLN A 64 -24.88 -13.79 18.18
C GLN A 64 -24.13 -13.20 19.37
N ILE A 65 -23.32 -12.16 19.18
CA ILE A 65 -22.53 -11.56 20.25
C ILE A 65 -23.25 -10.44 21.01
N ARG A 66 -24.50 -10.14 20.66
CA ARG A 66 -25.27 -9.11 21.35
C ARG A 66 -25.49 -9.48 22.81
N GLY A 67 -25.19 -8.53 23.69
CA GLY A 67 -25.39 -8.69 25.13
C GLY A 67 -24.32 -9.54 25.83
N LEU A 68 -23.34 -10.10 25.09
CA LEU A 68 -22.20 -10.75 25.71
C LEU A 68 -21.33 -9.74 26.47
N SER A 69 -20.71 -10.18 27.56
CA SER A 69 -19.67 -9.41 28.23
C SER A 69 -18.45 -9.22 27.31
N GLY A 70 -17.56 -8.27 27.66
CA GLY A 70 -16.35 -8.03 26.89
C GLY A 70 -15.49 -9.30 26.71
N ILE A 71 -15.28 -10.07 27.78
CA ILE A 71 -14.46 -11.30 27.74
C ILE A 71 -15.13 -12.38 26.88
N GLU A 72 -16.44 -12.58 27.01
CA GLU A 72 -17.17 -13.57 26.21
C GLU A 72 -17.20 -13.21 24.73
N ARG A 73 -17.37 -11.91 24.43
CA ARG A 73 -17.31 -11.38 23.08
C ARG A 73 -15.92 -11.57 22.47
N ASP A 74 -14.85 -11.25 23.20
CA ASP A 74 -13.47 -11.42 22.73
C ASP A 74 -13.17 -12.90 22.43
N ARG A 75 -13.61 -13.83 23.31
CA ARG A 75 -13.50 -15.27 23.05
C ARG A 75 -14.30 -15.71 21.83
N ALA A 76 -15.45 -15.11 21.56
CA ALA A 76 -16.25 -15.41 20.37
C ALA A 76 -15.55 -14.92 19.09
N ILE A 77 -14.99 -13.71 19.12
CA ILE A 77 -14.21 -13.12 18.03
C ILE A 77 -12.99 -14.00 17.72
N GLU A 78 -12.23 -14.38 18.75
CA GLU A 78 -11.03 -15.19 18.60
C GLU A 78 -11.31 -16.55 17.93
N ARG A 79 -12.42 -17.20 18.29
CA ARG A 79 -12.84 -18.46 17.66
C ARG A 79 -13.09 -18.31 16.16
N GLU A 80 -13.77 -17.25 15.76
CA GLU A 80 -14.06 -16.97 14.35
C GLU A 80 -12.78 -16.66 13.56
N ILE A 81 -11.87 -15.85 14.13
CA ILE A 81 -10.57 -15.54 13.49
C ILE A 81 -9.75 -16.81 13.32
N ARG A 82 -9.64 -17.63 14.37
CA ARG A 82 -8.87 -18.89 14.33
C ARG A 82 -9.47 -19.89 13.34
N ALA A 83 -10.77 -19.82 13.09
CA ALA A 83 -11.46 -20.59 12.04
C ALA A 83 -11.32 -19.99 10.64
N GLY A 84 -10.69 -18.83 10.49
CA GLY A 84 -10.51 -18.14 9.21
C GLY A 84 -11.72 -17.31 8.75
N ASN A 85 -12.70 -17.04 9.62
CA ASN A 85 -13.85 -16.18 9.32
C ASN A 85 -13.45 -14.69 9.31
N VAL A 86 -12.60 -14.34 8.35
CA VAL A 86 -12.06 -12.99 8.13
C VAL A 86 -12.26 -12.64 6.65
N PRO A 87 -12.64 -11.39 6.31
CA PRO A 87 -12.74 -10.94 4.92
C PRO A 87 -11.43 -11.17 4.15
N SER A 88 -11.53 -11.46 2.86
CA SER A 88 -10.37 -11.73 2.00
C SER A 88 -9.46 -10.51 1.89
N PHE A 89 -10.03 -9.30 1.83
CA PHE A 89 -9.24 -8.07 1.70
C PHE A 89 -8.30 -7.83 2.89
N LEU A 90 -8.61 -8.35 4.08
CA LEU A 90 -7.71 -8.24 5.25
C LEU A 90 -6.52 -9.20 5.19
N ARG A 91 -6.55 -10.19 4.29
CA ARG A 91 -5.46 -11.15 4.05
C ARG A 91 -4.39 -10.57 3.12
N ASP A 92 -4.73 -9.54 2.35
CA ASP A 92 -3.83 -8.87 1.42
C ASP A 92 -3.12 -7.71 2.11
N LEU A 93 -1.94 -8.00 2.68
CA LEU A 93 -1.16 -6.98 3.38
C LEU A 93 -0.73 -5.84 2.45
N ARG A 94 -0.64 -4.64 3.03
CA ARG A 94 -0.20 -3.43 2.35
C ARG A 94 1.13 -2.94 2.90
N PRO A 95 2.05 -2.50 2.03
CA PRO A 95 3.31 -1.91 2.47
C PRO A 95 3.06 -0.50 3.02
N VAL A 96 3.67 -0.20 4.15
CA VAL A 96 3.83 1.16 4.69
C VAL A 96 5.31 1.44 4.81
N THR A 97 5.80 2.41 4.04
CA THR A 97 7.20 2.80 4.03
C THR A 97 7.42 3.96 5.00
N LEU A 98 8.38 3.79 5.90
CA LEU A 98 8.82 4.75 6.89
C LEU A 98 10.24 5.19 6.53
N THR A 99 10.50 6.49 6.61
CA THR A 99 11.82 7.05 6.35
C THR A 99 12.25 7.89 7.54
N ASN A 100 13.53 7.83 7.92
CA ASN A 100 14.07 8.72 8.95
C ASN A 100 14.23 10.15 8.42
N ASN A 101 14.42 11.11 9.33
CA ASN A 101 14.39 12.55 9.00
C ASN A 101 15.43 12.98 7.96
N ASP A 102 16.58 12.32 7.92
CA ASP A 102 17.70 12.57 7.02
C ASP A 102 17.65 11.70 5.75
N GLY A 103 16.66 10.80 5.61
CA GLY A 103 16.48 9.97 4.42
C GLY A 103 17.47 8.81 4.27
N SER A 104 18.33 8.59 5.27
CA SER A 104 19.38 7.56 5.23
C SER A 104 18.87 6.15 5.51
N ILE A 105 17.68 6.01 6.10
CA ILE A 105 17.06 4.73 6.44
C ILE A 105 15.63 4.69 5.90
N GLU A 106 15.31 3.63 5.16
CA GLU A 106 13.97 3.29 4.70
C GLU A 106 13.56 1.91 5.24
N ILE A 107 12.39 1.84 5.87
CA ILE A 107 11.82 0.61 6.43
C ILE A 107 10.42 0.42 5.83
N THR A 108 10.16 -0.74 5.24
CA THR A 108 8.81 -1.11 4.82
C THR A 108 8.20 -2.11 5.80
N VAL A 109 7.05 -1.77 6.36
CA VAL A 109 6.25 -2.63 7.25
C VAL A 109 5.01 -3.11 6.49
N CYS A 110 4.78 -4.41 6.46
CA CYS A 110 3.57 -4.99 5.87
C CYS A 110 2.46 -5.06 6.93
N VAL A 111 1.35 -4.35 6.69
CA VAL A 111 0.23 -4.22 7.64
C VAL A 111 -1.08 -4.69 7.01
N THR A 112 -2.05 -5.10 7.82
CA THR A 112 -3.41 -5.34 7.33
C THR A 112 -4.03 -4.01 6.86
N PRO A 113 -4.81 -3.99 5.76
CA PRO A 113 -5.31 -2.74 5.18
C PRO A 113 -6.39 -2.03 6.02
N ASP A 114 -6.97 -2.71 7.01
CA ASP A 114 -7.98 -2.16 7.91
C ASP A 114 -7.91 -2.90 9.27
N TYR A 115 -8.79 -2.52 10.18
CA TYR A 115 -9.01 -3.11 11.48
C TYR A 115 -9.56 -4.54 11.40
N LEU A 116 -9.43 -5.28 12.50
CA LEU A 116 -9.90 -6.66 12.62
C LEU A 116 -11.41 -6.77 12.34
N ALA A 117 -11.79 -7.75 11.52
CA ALA A 117 -13.18 -7.95 11.13
C ALA A 117 -13.57 -9.44 11.05
N ILE A 118 -14.85 -9.72 11.32
CA ILE A 118 -15.50 -11.03 11.13
C ILE A 118 -16.52 -10.91 10.01
N GLY A 119 -16.56 -11.91 9.13
CA GLY A 119 -17.52 -11.99 8.03
C GLY A 119 -16.89 -12.05 6.64
N SER A 120 -17.73 -12.01 5.62
CA SER A 120 -17.32 -12.03 4.21
C SER A 120 -17.02 -10.62 3.70
N ASP A 121 -16.41 -10.49 2.51
CA ASP A 121 -16.15 -9.18 1.89
C ASP A 121 -17.42 -8.33 1.69
N ARG A 122 -18.59 -8.96 1.61
CA ARG A 122 -19.87 -8.29 1.38
C ARG A 122 -20.70 -8.06 2.64
N ASP A 123 -20.37 -8.76 3.72
CA ASP A 123 -21.08 -8.68 5.01
C ASP A 123 -20.11 -9.04 6.13
N PHE A 124 -19.51 -7.99 6.70
CA PHE A 124 -18.56 -8.07 7.80
C PHE A 124 -18.82 -6.98 8.84
N ILE A 125 -18.33 -7.20 10.05
CA ILE A 125 -18.29 -6.19 11.12
C ILE A 125 -16.87 -6.02 11.62
N ARG A 126 -16.48 -4.78 11.97
CA ARG A 126 -15.24 -4.51 12.70
C ARG A 126 -15.42 -4.91 14.17
N VAL A 127 -14.43 -5.60 14.72
CA VAL A 127 -14.54 -6.24 16.04
C VAL A 127 -13.44 -5.74 16.99
N PRO A 128 -13.63 -4.60 17.67
CA PRO A 128 -12.70 -4.15 18.70
C PRO A 128 -12.65 -5.16 19.85
N MET A 129 -11.43 -5.54 20.22
CA MET A 129 -11.16 -6.46 21.32
C MET A 129 -10.63 -5.70 22.53
N GLY A 130 -10.90 -6.21 23.73
CA GLY A 130 -10.34 -5.66 24.96
C GLY A 130 -8.85 -5.93 25.09
N LEU A 131 -8.17 -5.19 25.97
CA LEU A 131 -6.73 -5.34 26.24
C LEU A 131 -6.37 -6.77 26.67
N ASN A 132 -7.28 -7.47 27.36
CA ASN A 132 -7.08 -8.85 27.79
C ASN A 132 -6.89 -9.83 26.61
N ALA A 133 -7.32 -9.48 25.40
CA ALA A 133 -7.14 -10.32 24.22
C ALA A 133 -5.80 -10.09 23.50
N ALA A 134 -4.99 -9.12 23.96
CA ALA A 134 -3.70 -8.79 23.36
C ALA A 134 -2.53 -9.67 23.88
N PHE A 135 -2.77 -10.50 24.90
CA PHE A 135 -1.75 -11.29 25.60
C PHE A 135 -2.11 -12.77 25.69
#